data_AF-A0A8J7FJN8-F1
#
_entry.id   AF-A0A8J7FJN8-F1
#
_cell.length_a   1.000
_cell.length_b   1.000
_cell.length_c   1.000
_cell.angle_alpha   90.00
_cell.angle_beta   90.00
_cell.angle_gamma   90.00
#
_symmetry.space_group_name_H-M   'P 1'
#
loop_
_entity.id
_entity.type
_entity.pdbx_description
1 polymer ?
#
loop_
_entity_poly.entity_id
_entity_poly.type
_entity_poly.pdbx_seq_one_letter_code
_entity_poly.pdbx_strand_id
1 'polypeptide(L)'
;MLRWILMLLVAGAVVLAGFVMLAIKSSAELSYQEAGGTEYNWQGAYTYCEAEGGRLPSVLELTGLLYRGALSNQQTDYWSRTGMFGYAFGANTKSKILSFDRFSDIDHVVCVRD
;
A
#
# COMPACT_ATOMS: atom_id res chain seq x y z
N MET A 1 34.71 5.83 14.16
CA MET A 1 33.87 5.77 12.94
C MET A 1 32.83 4.64 13.02
N LEU A 2 33.22 3.39 13.32
CA LEU A 2 32.30 2.24 13.42
C LEU A 2 31.10 2.43 14.40
N ARG A 3 31.34 3.02 15.58
CA ARG A 3 30.28 3.28 16.58
C ARG A 3 29.19 4.24 16.08
N TRP A 4 29.55 5.25 15.29
CA TRP A 4 28.60 6.19 14.70
C TRP A 4 27.78 5.54 13.59
N ILE A 5 28.42 4.73 12.75
CA ILE A 5 27.74 3.94 11.72
C ILE A 5 26.72 2.99 12.37
N LEU A 6 27.12 2.29 13.44
CA LEU A 6 26.23 1.39 14.18
C LEU A 6 25.03 2.14 14.78
N MET A 7 25.25 3.32 15.39
CA MET A 7 24.15 4.14 15.92
C MET A 7 23.18 4.59 14.82
N LEU A 8 23.67 4.98 13.64
CA LEU A 8 22.83 5.39 12.52
C LEU A 8 21.99 4.21 11.98
N LEU A 9 22.58 3.02 11.88
CA LEU A 9 21.86 1.81 11.48
C LEU A 9 20.75 1.44 12.48
N VAL A 10 21.05 1.49 13.78
CA VAL A 10 20.05 1.21 14.83
C VAL A 10 18.93 2.25 14.81
N ALA A 11 19.26 3.53 14.71
CA ALA A 11 18.26 4.59 14.61
C ALA A 11 17.36 4.40 13.37
N GLY A 12 17.95 4.10 12.22
CA GLY A 12 17.20 3.80 10.99
C GLY A 12 16.25 2.61 11.15
N ALA A 13 16.73 1.52 11.76
CA ALA A 13 15.92 0.33 12.01
C ALA A 13 14.73 0.62 12.95
N VAL A 14 14.94 1.40 14.01
CA VAL A 14 13.88 1.81 14.95
C VAL A 14 12.82 2.66 14.24
N VAL A 15 13.23 3.60 13.40
CA VAL A 15 12.30 4.44 12.62
C VAL A 15 11.48 3.58 11.66
N LEU A 16 12.13 2.65 10.94
CA LEU A 16 11.44 1.74 10.02
C LEU A 16 10.42 0.86 10.75
N ALA A 17 10.82 0.25 11.88
CA ALA A 17 9.93 -0.57 12.69
C ALA A 17 8.73 0.24 13.23
N GLY A 18 8.97 1.47 13.67
CA GLY A 18 7.91 2.39 14.09
C GLY A 18 6.92 2.70 12.96
N PHE A 19 7.42 2.92 11.74
CA PHE A 19 6.57 3.15 10.57
C PHE A 19 5.72 1.92 10.21
N VAL A 20 6.31 0.71 10.23
CA VAL A 20 5.58 -0.53 9.97
C VAL A 20 4.48 -0.75 11.01
N MET A 21 4.77 -0.52 12.29
CA MET A 21 3.79 -0.60 13.38
C MET A 21 2.64 0.38 13.17
N LEU A 22 2.93 1.61 12.75
CA LEU A 22 1.92 2.62 12.43
C LEU A 22 1.05 2.18 11.25
N ALA A 23 1.66 1.64 10.19
CA ALA A 23 0.95 1.13 9.02
C ALA A 23 0.00 -0.02 9.39
N ILE A 24 0.49 -1.02 10.12
CA ILE A 24 -0.33 -2.15 10.61
C ILE A 24 -1.52 -1.63 11.40
N LYS A 25 -1.29 -0.70 12.35
CA LYS A 25 -2.34 -0.09 13.15
C LYS A 25 -3.37 0.65 12.30
N SER A 26 -2.93 1.41 11.29
CA SER A 26 -3.84 2.17 10.41
C SER A 26 -4.82 1.28 9.62
N SER A 27 -4.44 0.03 9.36
CA SER A 27 -5.28 -0.92 8.64
C SER A 27 -6.13 -1.83 9.55
N ALA A 28 -5.88 -1.83 10.86
CA ALA A 28 -6.31 -2.89 11.77
C ALA A 28 -7.83 -3.12 11.77
N GLU A 29 -8.59 -2.03 11.76
CA GLU A 29 -10.06 -2.01 11.85
C GLU A 29 -10.73 -1.92 10.47
N LEU A 30 -9.96 -1.81 9.38
CA LEU A 30 -10.53 -1.71 8.04
C LEU A 30 -11.11 -3.05 7.58
N SER A 31 -12.34 -3.00 7.10
CA SER A 31 -12.86 -4.03 6.20
C SER A 31 -12.24 -3.85 4.82
N TYR A 32 -11.84 -4.94 4.17
CA TYR A 32 -11.20 -4.89 2.85
C TYR A 32 -11.78 -5.92 1.89
N GLN A 33 -11.79 -5.58 0.60
CA GLN A 33 -12.30 -6.41 -0.48
C GLN A 33 -11.44 -6.22 -1.72
N GLU A 34 -10.84 -7.29 -2.22
CA GLU A 34 -10.06 -7.26 -3.46
C GLU A 34 -10.98 -7.35 -4.69
N ALA A 35 -10.63 -6.66 -5.78
CA ALA A 35 -11.30 -6.77 -7.07
C ALA A 35 -11.00 -8.10 -7.80
N GLY A 36 -10.38 -9.06 -7.11
CA GLY A 36 -9.93 -10.33 -7.67
C GLY A 36 -8.81 -10.15 -8.70
N GLY A 37 -8.97 -10.82 -9.84
CA GLY A 37 -7.97 -10.85 -10.92
C GLY A 37 -8.02 -9.67 -11.89
N THR A 38 -8.95 -8.73 -11.73
CA THR A 38 -9.10 -7.59 -12.65
C THR A 38 -8.19 -6.45 -12.25
N GLU A 39 -7.42 -5.95 -13.22
CA GLU A 39 -6.56 -4.80 -13.09
C GLU A 39 -7.25 -3.55 -13.64
N TYR A 40 -7.00 -2.42 -12.99
CA TYR A 40 -7.58 -1.12 -13.34
C TYR A 40 -6.48 -0.10 -13.47
N ASN A 41 -6.68 0.93 -14.28
CA ASN A 41 -5.87 2.13 -14.10
C ASN A 41 -6.28 2.86 -12.82
N TRP A 42 -5.46 3.80 -12.37
CA TRP A 42 -5.66 4.47 -11.08
C TRP A 42 -7.05 5.11 -10.95
N GLN A 43 -7.52 5.81 -11.98
CA GLN A 43 -8.85 6.43 -11.96
C GLN A 43 -9.99 5.39 -11.95
N GLY A 44 -9.85 4.32 -12.71
CA GLY A 44 -10.79 3.20 -12.72
C GLY A 44 -10.86 2.49 -11.38
N ALA A 45 -9.73 2.37 -10.68
CA ALA A 45 -9.64 1.81 -9.34
C ALA A 45 -10.41 2.65 -8.30
N TYR A 46 -10.34 3.98 -8.40
CA TYR A 46 -11.20 4.87 -7.59
C TYR A 46 -12.67 4.61 -7.84
N THR A 47 -13.08 4.68 -9.11
CA THR A 47 -14.47 4.53 -9.50
C THR A 47 -15.01 3.15 -9.11
N TYR A 48 -14.19 2.11 -9.24
CA TYR A 48 -14.53 0.76 -8.79
C TYR A 48 -14.80 0.73 -7.29
N CYS A 49 -13.87 1.24 -6.46
CA CYS A 49 -14.07 1.20 -5.01
C CYS A 49 -15.24 2.06 -4.53
N GLU A 50 -15.50 3.21 -5.16
CA GLU A 50 -16.69 4.01 -4.87
C GLU A 50 -17.99 3.28 -5.24
N ALA A 51 -18.02 2.59 -6.38
CA ALA A 51 -19.17 1.78 -6.80
C ALA A 51 -19.43 0.59 -5.86
N GLU A 52 -18.39 0.01 -5.29
CA GLU A 52 -18.48 -1.02 -4.24
C GLU A 52 -18.86 -0.43 -2.87
N GLY A 53 -19.07 0.89 -2.75
CA GLY A 53 -19.44 1.54 -1.48
C GLY A 53 -18.28 1.63 -0.49
N GLY A 54 -17.04 1.69 -0.98
CA GLY A 54 -15.83 1.90 -0.20
C GLY A 54 -14.93 2.95 -0.83
N ARG A 55 -13.63 2.83 -0.57
CA ARG A 55 -12.60 3.73 -1.11
C ARG A 55 -11.32 2.97 -1.37
N LEU A 56 -10.45 3.53 -2.22
CA LEU A 56 -9.06 3.08 -2.25
C LEU A 56 -8.38 3.38 -0.89
N PRO A 57 -7.52 2.48 -0.40
CA PRO A 57 -6.73 2.74 0.79
C PRO A 57 -5.72 3.86 0.52
N SER A 58 -5.35 4.62 1.55
CA SER A 58 -4.12 5.40 1.55
C SER A 58 -2.90 4.48 1.45
N VAL A 59 -1.77 5.02 0.99
CA VAL A 59 -0.53 4.26 0.93
C VAL A 59 -0.13 3.64 2.29
N LEU A 60 -0.45 4.33 3.39
CA LEU A 60 -0.18 3.83 4.74
C LEU A 60 -1.07 2.63 5.12
N GLU A 61 -2.37 2.73 4.84
CA GLU A 61 -3.33 1.64 5.08
C GLU A 61 -3.02 0.43 4.20
N LEU A 62 -2.71 0.66 2.92
CA LEU A 62 -2.31 -0.38 1.98
C LEU A 62 -1.03 -1.10 2.44
N THR A 63 -0.04 -0.34 2.92
CA THR A 63 1.15 -0.89 3.54
C THR A 63 0.78 -1.75 4.75
N GLY A 64 -0.15 -1.29 5.59
CA GLY A 64 -0.66 -2.08 6.71
C GLY A 64 -1.28 -3.41 6.28
N LEU A 65 -2.14 -3.41 5.26
CA LEU A 65 -2.75 -4.61 4.70
C LEU A 65 -1.69 -5.58 4.17
N LEU A 66 -0.69 -5.07 3.44
CA LEU A 66 0.44 -5.86 2.95
C LEU A 66 1.23 -6.54 4.09
N TYR A 67 1.61 -5.79 5.13
CA TYR A 67 2.40 -6.35 6.24
C TYR A 67 1.61 -7.29 7.15
N ARG A 68 0.27 -7.20 7.14
CA ARG A 68 -0.63 -8.16 7.81
C ARG A 68 -0.90 -9.41 6.99
N GLY A 69 -0.46 -9.46 5.73
CA GLY A 69 -0.74 -10.58 4.83
C GLY A 69 -2.21 -10.66 4.38
N ALA A 70 -2.90 -9.52 4.31
CA ALA A 70 -4.31 -9.43 3.91
C ALA A 70 -4.53 -9.49 2.39
N LEU A 71 -3.49 -9.23 1.60
CA LEU A 71 -3.55 -9.20 0.13
C LEU A 71 -3.26 -10.60 -0.42
N SER A 72 -4.15 -11.13 -1.26
CA SER A 72 -4.08 -12.52 -1.71
C SER A 72 -3.14 -12.72 -2.88
N ASN A 73 -3.03 -11.75 -3.80
CA ASN A 73 -2.10 -11.83 -4.93
C ASN A 73 -0.67 -11.54 -4.45
N GLN A 74 0.26 -12.47 -4.64
CA GLN A 74 1.63 -12.41 -4.09
C GLN A 74 2.66 -11.86 -5.08
N GLN A 75 2.29 -11.60 -6.33
CA GLN A 75 3.24 -11.19 -7.40
C GLN A 75 2.71 -10.02 -8.23
N THR A 76 2.16 -9.02 -7.55
CA THR A 76 1.58 -7.85 -8.20
C THR A 76 1.70 -6.56 -7.39
N ASP A 77 1.30 -5.45 -8.01
CA ASP A 77 1.16 -4.12 -7.44
C ASP A 77 -0.32 -3.82 -7.13
N TYR A 78 -0.56 -3.06 -6.06
CA TYR A 78 -1.89 -2.59 -5.67
C TYR A 78 -1.94 -1.08 -5.65
N TRP A 79 -3.03 -0.52 -6.16
CA TRP A 79 -3.26 0.93 -6.10
C TRP A 79 -3.57 1.41 -4.69
N SER A 80 -3.01 2.59 -4.37
CA SER A 80 -3.50 3.44 -3.28
C SER A 80 -4.13 4.72 -3.83
N ARG A 81 -4.90 5.41 -2.99
CA ARG A 81 -5.45 6.75 -3.28
C ARG A 81 -4.40 7.87 -3.25
N THR A 82 -3.14 7.55 -2.95
CA THR A 82 -2.07 8.55 -2.85
C THR A 82 -1.43 8.73 -4.23
N GLY A 83 -1.40 9.97 -4.74
CA GLY A 83 -0.79 10.29 -6.04
C GLY A 83 -0.09 11.66 -6.04
N MET A 84 0.93 11.82 -6.88
CA MET A 84 1.72 13.06 -7.01
C MET A 84 2.39 13.16 -8.39
N PHE A 85 2.41 14.37 -8.98
CA PHE A 85 3.11 14.66 -10.25
C PHE A 85 2.85 13.67 -11.40
N GLY A 86 1.62 13.15 -11.51
CA GLY A 86 1.25 12.19 -12.57
C GLY A 86 1.57 10.73 -12.27
N TYR A 87 1.95 10.42 -11.03
CA TYR A 87 2.20 9.07 -10.53
C TYR A 87 1.25 8.73 -9.38
N ALA A 88 0.82 7.49 -9.35
CA ALA A 88 0.10 6.88 -8.23
C ALA A 88 1.06 6.04 -7.41
N PHE A 89 0.89 6.06 -6.09
CA PHE A 89 1.64 5.24 -5.16
C PHE A 89 0.84 3.99 -4.80
N GLY A 90 1.55 2.92 -4.50
CA GLY A 90 0.99 1.61 -4.24
C GLY A 90 1.88 0.76 -3.34
N ALA A 91 1.60 -0.54 -3.33
CA ALA A 91 2.43 -1.52 -2.65
C ALA A 91 2.65 -2.75 -3.53
N ASN A 92 3.90 -3.18 -3.63
CA ASN A 92 4.27 -4.38 -4.35
C ASN A 92 4.26 -5.58 -3.41
N THR A 93 3.47 -6.60 -3.73
CA THR A 93 3.30 -7.79 -2.89
C THR A 93 4.50 -8.74 -2.92
N LYS A 94 5.28 -8.72 -4.01
CA LYS A 94 6.49 -9.55 -4.17
C LYS A 94 7.66 -9.01 -3.35
N SER A 95 7.96 -7.73 -3.46
CA SER A 95 9.08 -7.09 -2.74
C SER A 95 8.68 -6.57 -1.36
N LYS A 96 7.39 -6.46 -1.07
CA LYS A 96 6.83 -5.90 0.17
C LYS A 96 7.27 -4.46 0.45
N ILE A 97 7.45 -3.68 -0.60
CA ILE A 97 7.82 -2.26 -0.53
C ILE A 97 6.77 -1.40 -1.24
N LEU A 98 6.89 -0.08 -1.04
CA LEU A 98 6.09 0.89 -1.80
C LEU A 98 6.44 0.83 -3.28
N SER A 99 5.42 0.80 -4.13
CA SER A 99 5.53 0.95 -5.58
C SER A 99 4.94 2.29 -6.02
N PHE A 100 5.28 2.72 -7.24
CA PHE A 100 4.68 3.91 -7.85
C PHE A 100 4.76 3.80 -9.36
N ASP A 101 3.65 4.11 -10.02
CA ASP A 101 3.47 3.89 -11.45
C ASP A 101 2.68 5.05 -12.07
N ARG A 102 2.69 5.17 -13.39
CA ARG A 102 1.98 6.27 -14.07
C ARG A 102 0.48 6.02 -13.95
N PHE A 103 -0.31 7.09 -13.90
CA PHE A 103 -1.79 6.95 -13.87
C PHE A 103 -2.39 6.21 -15.08
N SER A 104 -1.62 5.99 -16.14
CA SER A 104 -2.01 5.21 -17.32
C SER A 104 -1.76 3.70 -17.19
N ASP A 105 -0.96 3.28 -16.22
CA ASP A 105 -0.64 1.87 -15.98
C ASP A 105 -1.85 1.17 -15.34
N ILE A 106 -1.82 -0.16 -15.26
CA ILE A 106 -2.90 -0.96 -14.69
C ILE A 106 -2.35 -1.85 -13.59
N ASP A 107 -3.04 -1.91 -12.46
CA ASP A 107 -2.65 -2.69 -11.28
C ASP A 107 -3.89 -3.23 -10.57
N HIS A 108 -3.67 -4.13 -9.61
CA HIS A 108 -4.75 -4.69 -8.81
C HIS A 108 -5.34 -3.67 -7.82
N VAL A 109 -6.56 -3.97 -7.39
CA VAL A 109 -7.33 -3.09 -6.54
C VAL A 109 -7.80 -3.84 -5.30
N VAL A 110 -7.61 -3.19 -4.16
CA VAL A 110 -8.27 -3.53 -2.90
C VAL A 110 -9.02 -2.31 -2.44
N CYS A 111 -10.29 -2.48 -2.12
CA CYS A 111 -11.14 -1.45 -1.56
C CYS A 111 -11.21 -1.61 -0.05
N VAL A 112 -11.24 -0.50 0.67
CA VAL A 112 -11.37 -0.48 2.13
C VAL A 112 -12.62 0.28 2.57
N ARG A 113 -13.14 -0.09 3.73
CA ARG A 113 -14.25 0.54 4.43
C ARG A 113 -13.89 0.65 5.92
N ASP A 114 -14.30 1.75 6.54
CA ASP A 114 -14.12 2.00 7.98
C ASP A 114 -15.14 1.21 8.82
#